data_AF-A0A7K4GMW9-F1
#
_entry.id   AF-A0A7K4GMW9-F1
#
_cell.length_a   1.000
_cell.length_b   1.000
_cell.length_c   1.000
_cell.angle_alpha   90.00
_cell.angle_beta   90.00
_cell.angle_gamma   90.00
#
_symmetry.space_group_name_H-M   'P 1'
#
loop_
_entity.id
_entity.type
_entity.pdbx_description
1 polymer ?
#
loop_
_entity_poly.entity_id
_entity_poly.type
_entity_poly.pdbx_seq_one_letter_code
_entity_poly.pdbx_strand_id
1 'polypeptide(L)' 'METYKCTGCGKIMETIPQCCAQDMVYNENKNQLECFMGDNCGYLSLSELKCEDCCKKLNQ' A
#
# COMPACT_ATOMS: atom_id res chain seq x y z
N MET A 1 3.25 6.77 17.72
CA MET A 1 3.51 6.72 16.27
C MET A 1 3.09 5.35 15.79
N GLU A 2 2.14 5.27 14.87
CA GLU A 2 1.83 4.01 14.20
C GLU A 2 2.96 3.68 13.22
N THR A 3 3.42 2.44 13.23
CA THR A 3 4.48 1.96 12.31
C THR A 3 3.87 0.99 11.32
N TYR A 4 4.04 1.24 10.02
CA TYR A 4 3.54 0.35 8.97
C TYR A 4 4.62 -0.67 8.61
N LYS A 5 4.22 -1.88 8.22
CA LYS A 5 5.16 -2.93 7.80
C LYS A 5 4.86 -3.32 6.37
N CYS A 6 5.88 -3.25 5.51
CA CYS A 6 5.78 -3.76 4.15
C CYS A 6 5.55 -5.28 4.18
N THR A 7 4.46 -5.75 3.59
CA THR A 7 4.15 -7.18 3.50
C THR A 7 5.09 -7.94 2.58
N GLY A 8 5.70 -7.26 1.59
CA GLY A 8 6.60 -7.87 0.62
C GLY A 8 8.03 -8.14 1.12
N CYS A 9 8.57 -7.29 2.00
CA CYS A 9 9.96 -7.41 2.48
C CYS A 9 10.14 -7.24 3.99
N GLY A 10 9.07 -6.95 4.73
CA GLY A 10 9.12 -6.75 6.18
C GLY A 10 9.71 -5.41 6.63
N LYS A 11 10.13 -4.54 5.70
CA LYS A 11 10.63 -3.19 5.98
C LYS A 11 9.60 -2.40 6.78
N ILE A 12 10.05 -1.79 7.88
CA ILE A 12 9.23 -0.85 8.65
C ILE A 12 9.19 0.48 7.89
N MET A 13 7.99 1.01 7.73
CA MET A 13 7.71 2.28 7.07
C MET A 13 7.16 3.23 8.13
N GLU A 14 7.83 4.36 8.31
CA GLU A 14 7.44 5.39 9.27
C GLU A 14 6.24 6.21 8.79
N THR A 15 6.00 6.22 7.47
CA THR A 15 4.91 6.93 6.82
C THR A 15 4.29 6.07 5.71
N ILE A 16 2.99 6.25 5.45
CA ILE A 16 2.37 5.75 4.22
C ILE A 16 2.75 6.66 3.03
N PRO A 17 2.81 6.12 1.80
CA PRO A 17 2.97 6.93 0.61
C PRO A 17 1.86 7.98 0.46
N GLN A 18 2.20 9.16 -0.05
CA GLN A 18 1.22 10.26 -0.23
C GLN A 18 0.06 9.86 -1.14
N CYS A 19 0.31 9.07 -2.19
CA CYS A 19 -0.75 8.58 -3.08
C CYS A 19 -1.83 7.79 -2.32
N CYS A 20 -1.43 6.97 -1.34
CA CYS A 20 -2.36 6.20 -0.51
C CYS A 20 -3.24 7.11 0.36
N ALA A 21 -2.70 8.23 0.85
CA ALA A 21 -3.47 9.18 1.64
C ALA A 21 -4.42 10.04 0.79
N GLN A 22 -4.15 10.19 -0.51
CA GLN A 22 -4.93 11.03 -1.41
C GLN A 22 -6.04 10.28 -2.14
N ASP A 23 -5.87 8.98 -2.35
CA ASP A 23 -6.81 8.16 -3.09
C ASP A 23 -7.11 6.86 -2.35
N MET A 24 -8.31 6.82 -1.75
CA MET A 24 -8.86 5.69 -1.03
C MET A 24 -10.22 5.34 -1.61
N VAL A 25 -10.44 4.05 -1.83
CA VAL A 25 -11.70 3.50 -2.33
C VAL A 25 -12.21 2.43 -1.39
N TYR A 26 -13.53 2.28 -1.34
CA TYR A 26 -14.14 1.16 -0.66
C TYR A 26 -14.29 -0.01 -1.62
N ASN A 27 -13.61 -1.13 -1.34
CA ASN A 27 -13.76 -2.36 -2.10
C ASN A 27 -14.94 -3.15 -1.53
N GLU A 28 -16.10 -3.11 -2.21
CA GLU A 28 -17.32 -3.80 -1.77
C GLU A 28 -17.17 -5.32 -1.72
N ASN A 29 -16.41 -5.91 -2.66
CA ASN A 29 -16.19 -7.36 -2.71
C ASN A 29 -15.43 -7.88 -1.49
N LYS A 30 -14.52 -7.07 -0.96
CA LYS A 30 -13.71 -7.38 0.22
C LYS A 30 -14.23 -6.70 1.50
N ASN A 31 -15.25 -5.85 1.37
CA ASN A 31 -15.85 -5.07 2.45
C ASN A 31 -14.80 -4.28 3.27
N GLN A 32 -13.85 -3.62 2.59
CA GLN A 32 -12.73 -2.92 3.22
C GLN A 32 -12.24 -1.72 2.41
N LEU A 33 -11.56 -0.78 3.08
CA LEU A 33 -10.88 0.35 2.43
C LEU A 33 -9.55 -0.11 1.81
N GLU A 34 -9.34 0.30 0.57
CA GLU A 34 -8.08 0.13 -0.15
C GLU A 34 -7.57 1.51 -0.57
N CYS A 35 -6.25 1.69 -0.54
CA CYS A 35 -5.62 2.94 -0.95
C CYS A 35 -4.71 2.72 -2.14
N PHE A 36 -4.57 3.75 -2.99
CA PHE A 36 -3.74 3.68 -4.17
C PHE A 36 -2.26 3.81 -3.82
N MET A 37 -1.49 2.77 -4.08
CA MET A 37 -0.05 2.69 -3.77
C MET A 37 0.83 3.00 -4.98
N GLY A 38 0.29 3.70 -5.98
CA GLY A 38 0.94 4.02 -7.24
C GLY A 38 0.79 2.92 -8.30
N ASP A 39 1.05 3.26 -9.56
CA ASP A 39 0.78 2.40 -10.73
C ASP A 39 1.38 1.00 -10.62
N ASN A 40 2.55 0.88 -9.98
CA ASN A 40 3.23 -0.40 -9.85
C ASN A 40 2.59 -1.35 -8.81
N CYS A 41 1.77 -0.83 -7.88
CA CYS A 41 1.15 -1.61 -6.80
C CYS A 41 -0.39 -1.59 -6.85
N GLY A 42 -0.99 -0.62 -7.54
CA GLY A 42 -2.43 -0.45 -7.58
C GLY A 42 -3.04 -0.15 -6.21
N TYR A 43 -4.29 -0.56 -6.04
CA TYR A 43 -5.01 -0.42 -4.77
C TYR A 43 -4.70 -1.58 -3.83
N LEU A 44 -4.31 -1.27 -2.60
CA LEU A 44 -4.01 -2.25 -1.56
C LEU A 44 -4.70 -1.88 -0.26
N SER A 45 -5.07 -2.89 0.53
CA SER A 45 -5.54 -2.65 1.90
C SER A 45 -4.41 -2.17 2.79
N LEU A 46 -4.76 -1.46 3.88
CA LEU A 46 -3.76 -0.98 4.85
C LEU A 46 -2.98 -2.13 5.53
N SER A 47 -3.57 -3.32 5.62
CA SER A 47 -2.91 -4.54 6.10
C SER A 47 -1.95 -5.16 5.07
N GLU A 48 -2.06 -4.78 3.80
CA GLU A 48 -1.32 -5.34 2.66
C GLU A 48 -0.28 -4.38 2.07
N LEU A 49 -0.03 -3.25 2.74
CA LEU A 49 0.86 -2.20 2.25
C LEU A 49 2.24 -2.73 1.83
N LYS A 50 2.73 -2.20 0.71
CA LYS A 50 4.05 -2.49 0.17
C LYS A 50 4.89 -1.22 0.16
N CYS A 51 6.20 -1.35 0.41
CA CYS A 51 7.13 -0.24 0.21
C CYS A 51 7.37 0.00 -1.28
N GLU A 52 7.90 1.17 -1.60
CA GLU A 52 8.22 1.57 -2.98
C GLU A 52 9.09 0.54 -3.70
N ASP A 53 10.09 -0.05 -3.03
CA ASP A 53 10.97 -1.07 -3.60
C ASP A 53 10.20 -2.34 -4.00
N CYS A 54 9.24 -2.76 -3.17
CA CYS A 54 8.39 -3.92 -3.47
C CYS A 54 7.38 -3.61 -4.57
N CYS A 55 6.95 -2.35 -4.70
CA CYS A 55 6.12 -1.91 -5.81
C CYS A 55 6.91 -1.89 -7.12
N LYS A 56 8.14 -1.37 -7.14
CA LYS A 56 9.00 -1.32 -8.34
C LYS A 56 9.32 -2.71 -8.92
N LYS A 57 9.41 -3.75 -8.08
CA LYS A 57 9.70 -5.13 -8.52
C LYS A 57 8.59 -5.80 -9.34
N LEU A 58 7.39 -5.21 -9.45
CA LEU A 58 6.30 -5.78 -10.25
C LEU A 58 6.44 -5.51 -11.75
N ASN A 59 7.38 -4.66 -12.17
CA ASN A 59 7.57 -4.22 -13.56
C ASN A 59 8.99 -4.53 -14.12
N GLN A 60 9.67 -5.54 -13.59
CA GLN A 60 10.92 -6.11 -14.16
C GLN A 60 10.73 -7.60 -14.44
#